data_AF-A0A363NU94-F1
#
_entry.id   AF-A0A363NU94-F1
#
_cell.length_a   1.000
_cell.length_b   1.000
_cell.length_c   1.000
_cell.angle_alpha   90.00
_cell.angle_beta   90.00
_cell.angle_gamma   90.00
#
_symmetry.space_group_name_H-M   'P 1'
#
loop_
_entity.id
_entity.type
_entity.pdbx_description
1 polymer ?
#
loop_
_entity_poly.entity_id
_entity_poly.type
_entity_poly.pdbx_seq_one_letter_code
_entity_poly.pdbx_strand_id
1 'polypeptide(L)'
;MKTYEIKITANTAENDREIIEKYWELEDGKFVYRPAVLKAQYGLTLTQLGEIIAKNSFCQMSFGACSECGNDISKEMTAQSSFKKIAAQDINRCDHCERLYQERIEEEWEETHQALEKGLGGDLFDKKKLGRLKKLSPEELYVLKQIIFLRDKRLIFSELFTKNGFDETWSVVKTLVRRGLLEVKREGSKVVEFIPSEDIEFLQGQDSGNTSRRLKALVVDEAIDSYTFNLPVKRDPPSARSPKFSKVFTLPVDVNFEKGIEYAISGWMMDDGSINVSFIPTSRIFRSNDRPTTPEEDIFLSDFPMDRFEDRVTPSIPNQHTEIGEFPEDDES
;
A
#
# COMPACT_ATOMS: atom_id res chain seq x y z
N MET A 1 -9.45 8.14 3.92
CA MET A 1 -9.12 9.22 4.88
C MET A 1 -9.81 8.88 6.19
N LYS A 2 -9.09 8.85 7.32
CA LYS A 2 -9.69 8.54 8.63
C LYS A 2 -10.27 9.83 9.22
N THR A 3 -11.52 9.81 9.66
CA THR A 3 -12.15 10.93 10.35
C THR A 3 -12.61 10.48 11.74
N TYR A 4 -12.67 11.41 12.69
CA TYR A 4 -13.14 11.11 14.04
C TYR A 4 -14.06 12.22 14.56
N GLU A 5 -15.00 11.82 15.41
CA GLU A 5 -15.96 12.69 16.07
C GLU A 5 -16.05 12.29 17.55
N ILE A 6 -15.98 13.28 18.44
CA ILE A 6 -16.15 13.06 19.88
C ILE A 6 -17.62 13.33 20.23
N LYS A 7 -18.31 12.32 20.72
CA LYS A 7 -19.71 12.42 21.14
C LYS A 7 -19.79 12.49 22.66
N ILE A 8 -20.30 13.60 23.17
CA ILE A 8 -20.55 13.84 24.59
C ILE A 8 -22.07 13.80 24.82
N THR A 9 -22.52 13.04 25.81
CA THR A 9 -23.96 12.93 26.08
C THR A 9 -24.54 14.26 26.57
N ALA A 10 -25.76 14.59 26.13
CA ALA A 10 -26.36 15.92 26.36
C ALA A 10 -26.53 16.27 27.85
N ASN A 11 -26.72 15.28 28.72
CA ASN A 11 -26.98 15.45 30.16
C ASN A 11 -25.69 15.39 31.01
N THR A 12 -24.52 15.60 30.41
CA THR A 12 -23.24 15.60 31.13
C THR A 12 -23.12 16.86 31.99
N ALA A 13 -22.76 16.72 33.26
CA ALA A 13 -22.50 17.85 34.14
C ALA A 13 -21.35 18.72 33.60
N GLU A 14 -21.41 20.03 33.80
CA GLU A 14 -20.45 20.97 33.20
C GLU A 14 -18.98 20.63 33.54
N ASN A 15 -18.72 20.26 34.79
CA ASN A 15 -17.39 19.85 35.23
C ASN A 15 -16.91 18.55 34.54
N ASP A 16 -17.81 17.58 34.33
CA ASP A 16 -17.48 16.34 33.62
C ASP A 16 -17.23 16.59 32.14
N ARG A 17 -17.99 17.52 31.53
CA ARG A 17 -17.81 17.95 30.14
C ARG A 17 -16.42 18.54 29.92
N GLU A 18 -15.97 19.44 30.80
CA GLU A 18 -14.62 20.03 30.71
C GLU A 18 -13.52 18.95 30.79
N ILE A 19 -13.68 17.97 31.69
CA ILE A 19 -12.74 16.84 31.83
C ILE A 19 -12.70 16.01 30.53
N ILE A 20 -13.87 15.74 29.93
CA ILE A 20 -14.00 14.95 28.71
C ILE A 20 -13.38 15.67 27.51
N GLU A 21 -13.63 16.97 27.35
CA GLU A 21 -13.09 17.78 26.26
C GLU A 21 -11.55 17.77 26.30
N LYS A 22 -10.94 18.02 27.46
CA LYS A 22 -9.49 17.92 27.65
C LYS A 22 -8.95 16.50 27.47
N TYR A 23 -9.71 15.49 27.87
CA TYR A 23 -9.32 14.09 27.68
C TYR A 23 -9.22 13.73 26.19
N TRP A 24 -10.09 14.26 25.33
CA TRP A 24 -10.08 13.97 23.91
C TRP A 24 -9.33 15.01 23.05
N GLU A 25 -8.74 16.02 23.67
CA GLU A 25 -8.01 17.08 22.99
C GLU A 25 -6.76 16.55 22.27
N LEU A 26 -6.68 16.85 20.97
CA LEU A 26 -5.66 16.39 20.05
C LEU A 26 -4.99 17.58 19.36
N GLU A 27 -3.66 17.64 19.44
CA GLU A 27 -2.82 18.57 18.68
C GLU A 27 -1.83 17.75 17.84
N ASP A 28 -1.78 17.99 16.54
CA ASP A 28 -0.92 17.26 15.58
C ASP A 28 -1.01 15.73 15.70
N GLY A 29 -2.23 15.22 15.90
CA GLY A 29 -2.51 13.79 16.05
C GLY A 29 -2.04 13.19 17.38
N LYS A 30 -1.66 14.01 18.37
CA LYS A 30 -1.23 13.58 19.70
C LYS A 30 -2.16 14.14 20.77
N PHE A 31 -2.48 13.32 21.76
CA PHE A 31 -3.29 13.78 22.89
C PHE A 31 -2.49 14.78 23.72
N VAL A 32 -3.06 15.97 23.91
CA VAL A 32 -2.46 17.06 24.68
C VAL A 32 -2.33 16.62 26.14
N TYR A 33 -3.40 16.03 26.69
CA TYR A 33 -3.46 15.63 28.09
C TYR A 33 -3.37 14.12 28.27
N ARG A 34 -2.42 13.69 29.11
CA ARG A 34 -2.35 12.28 29.56
C ARG A 34 -3.34 12.06 30.71
N PRO A 35 -3.94 10.86 30.86
CA PRO A 35 -4.86 10.56 31.96
C PRO A 35 -4.25 10.79 33.35
N ALA A 36 -2.93 10.60 33.49
CA ALA A 36 -2.20 10.85 34.72
C ALA A 36 -2.13 12.34 35.12
N VAL A 37 -2.19 13.26 34.15
CA VAL A 37 -2.21 14.71 34.38
C VAL A 37 -3.62 15.14 34.79
N LEU A 38 -4.64 14.70 34.04
CA LEU A 38 -6.04 15.04 34.32
C LEU A 38 -6.48 14.56 35.70
N LYS A 39 -6.12 13.33 36.09
CA LYS A 39 -6.48 12.82 37.43
C LYS A 39 -5.92 13.70 38.56
N ALA A 40 -4.69 14.23 38.40
CA ALA A 40 -4.06 15.08 39.40
C ALA A 40 -4.68 16.49 39.41
N GLN A 41 -4.98 17.04 38.23
CA GLN A 41 -5.59 18.36 38.06
C GLN A 41 -7.00 18.44 38.68
N TYR A 42 -7.82 17.40 38.51
CA TYR A 42 -9.20 17.36 39.00
C TYR A 42 -9.38 16.61 40.32
N GLY A 43 -8.30 16.17 40.96
CA GLY A 43 -8.36 15.43 42.23
C GLY A 43 -9.09 14.08 42.13
N LEU A 44 -9.03 13.42 40.97
CA LEU A 44 -9.70 12.15 40.69
C LEU A 44 -8.76 10.96 40.84
N THR A 45 -9.33 9.79 41.10
CA THR A 45 -8.67 8.51 40.87
C THR A 45 -8.75 8.13 39.38
N LEU A 46 -7.87 7.21 38.94
CA LEU A 46 -7.91 6.72 37.55
C LEU A 46 -9.24 6.03 37.22
N THR A 47 -9.82 5.30 38.19
CA THR A 47 -11.12 4.64 38.04
C THR A 47 -12.24 5.65 37.83
N GLN A 48 -12.32 6.70 38.67
CA GLN A 48 -13.32 7.76 38.53
C GLN A 48 -13.20 8.50 37.19
N LEU A 49 -11.98 8.81 36.75
CA LEU A 49 -11.77 9.39 35.43
C LEU A 49 -12.29 8.44 34.34
N GLY A 50 -11.95 7.16 34.40
CA GLY A 50 -12.45 6.15 33.45
C GLY A 50 -13.98 6.04 33.44
N GLU A 51 -14.63 6.10 34.60
CA GLU A 51 -16.09 6.10 34.73
C GLU A 51 -16.73 7.34 34.12
N ILE A 52 -16.17 8.54 34.37
CA ILE A 52 -16.64 9.79 33.77
C ILE A 52 -16.57 9.70 32.23
N ILE A 53 -15.41 9.30 31.69
CA ILE A 53 -15.23 9.21 30.23
C ILE A 53 -16.18 8.16 29.64
N ALA A 54 -16.19 6.93 30.17
CA ALA A 54 -16.97 5.82 29.60
C ALA A 54 -18.49 6.00 29.70
N LYS A 55 -18.97 6.68 30.76
CA LYS A 55 -20.40 6.93 30.95
C LYS A 55 -20.91 8.07 30.07
N ASN A 56 -20.10 9.10 29.89
CA ASN A 56 -20.58 10.38 29.35
C ASN A 56 -20.05 10.66 27.93
N SER A 57 -19.10 9.89 27.41
CA SER A 57 -18.49 10.14 26.10
C SER A 57 -17.98 8.91 25.37
N PHE A 58 -17.87 9.04 24.06
CA PHE A 58 -17.09 8.14 23.22
C PHE A 58 -16.56 8.89 21.99
N CYS A 59 -15.43 8.43 21.47
CA CYS A 59 -14.92 8.85 20.17
C CYS A 59 -15.39 7.83 19.12
N GLN A 60 -16.02 8.31 18.06
CA GLN A 60 -16.37 7.52 16.89
C GLN A 60 -15.36 7.81 15.78
N MET A 61 -14.68 6.78 15.26
CA MET A 61 -13.74 6.90 14.15
C MET A 61 -14.29 6.20 12.92
N SER A 62 -14.29 6.88 11.77
CA SER A 62 -14.76 6.36 10.48
C SER A 62 -13.58 6.08 9.55
N PHE A 63 -13.63 4.93 8.88
CA PHE A 63 -12.57 4.41 8.01
C PHE A 63 -12.95 4.44 6.52
N GLY A 64 -14.20 4.80 6.19
CA GLY A 64 -14.76 4.71 4.84
C GLY A 64 -15.45 3.38 4.60
N ALA A 65 -15.68 3.04 3.33
CA ALA A 65 -16.38 1.83 2.93
C ALA A 65 -15.52 0.56 3.08
N CYS A 66 -16.15 -0.53 3.52
CA CYS A 66 -15.57 -1.87 3.55
C CYS A 66 -15.21 -2.34 2.14
N SER A 67 -14.01 -2.89 1.97
CA SER A 67 -13.51 -3.37 0.68
C SER A 67 -14.31 -4.55 0.09
N GLU A 68 -15.04 -5.29 0.94
CA GLU A 68 -15.78 -6.48 0.52
C GLU A 68 -17.27 -6.20 0.28
N CYS A 69 -17.91 -5.48 1.21
CA CYS A 69 -19.37 -5.27 1.18
C CYS A 69 -19.80 -3.82 0.91
N GLY A 70 -18.86 -2.87 0.85
CA GLY A 70 -19.14 -1.45 0.61
C GLY A 70 -19.75 -0.69 1.79
N ASN A 71 -20.10 -1.37 2.89
CA ASN A 71 -20.67 -0.72 4.08
C ASN A 71 -19.64 0.16 4.79
N ASP A 72 -20.07 1.32 5.30
CA ASP A 72 -19.21 2.19 6.09
C ASP A 72 -18.70 1.50 7.37
N ILE A 73 -17.39 1.60 7.58
CA ILE A 73 -16.71 1.10 8.75
C ILE A 73 -16.55 2.25 9.74
N SER A 74 -17.13 2.07 10.93
CA SER A 74 -16.86 2.95 12.07
C SER A 74 -16.60 2.15 13.34
N LYS A 75 -15.83 2.75 14.26
CA LYS A 75 -15.47 2.16 15.55
C LYS A 75 -15.70 3.16 16.67
N GLU A 76 -16.34 2.70 17.74
CA GLU A 76 -16.57 3.50 18.93
C GLU A 76 -15.54 3.18 20.02
N MET A 77 -15.13 4.22 20.74
CA MET A 77 -13.95 4.17 21.60
C MET A 77 -14.18 4.98 22.86
N THR A 78 -14.00 4.35 24.01
CA THR A 78 -14.16 5.01 25.31
C THR A 78 -12.83 5.35 25.99
N ALA A 79 -11.70 5.06 25.34
CA ALA A 79 -10.37 5.29 25.90
C ALA A 79 -9.33 5.74 24.84
N GLN A 80 -8.41 6.63 25.24
CA GLN A 80 -7.27 7.08 24.42
C GLN A 80 -6.36 5.92 23.98
N SER A 81 -6.16 4.91 24.82
CA SER A 81 -5.32 3.75 24.48
C SER A 81 -5.92 2.94 23.35
N SER A 82 -7.24 2.71 23.41
CA SER A 82 -7.99 2.12 22.31
C SER A 82 -7.84 2.99 21.07
N PHE A 83 -8.05 4.31 21.18
CA PHE A 83 -7.93 5.26 20.06
C PHE A 83 -6.61 5.10 19.33
N LYS A 84 -5.49 5.15 20.07
CA LYS A 84 -4.16 4.98 19.46
C LYS A 84 -4.01 3.65 18.74
N LYS A 85 -4.50 2.56 19.34
CA LYS A 85 -4.42 1.21 18.76
C LYS A 85 -5.18 1.15 17.43
N ILE A 86 -6.42 1.62 17.40
CA ILE A 86 -7.29 1.57 16.22
C ILE A 86 -6.86 2.60 15.15
N ALA A 87 -6.42 3.79 15.56
CA ALA A 87 -5.90 4.81 14.64
C ALA A 87 -4.68 4.31 13.85
N ALA A 88 -3.83 3.49 14.48
CA ALA A 88 -2.66 2.90 13.85
C ALA A 88 -2.98 1.72 12.92
N GLN A 89 -4.15 1.08 13.05
CA GLN A 89 -4.53 -0.06 12.23
C GLN A 89 -4.97 0.37 10.83
N ASP A 90 -4.68 -0.46 9.84
CA ASP A 90 -5.21 -0.33 8.48
C ASP A 90 -6.49 -1.17 8.34
N ILE A 91 -7.61 -0.60 8.78
CA ILE A 91 -8.90 -1.28 8.79
C ILE A 91 -9.59 -1.07 7.44
N ASN A 92 -9.67 -2.14 6.65
CA ASN A 92 -10.34 -2.16 5.34
C ASN A 92 -11.59 -3.06 5.30
N ARG A 93 -11.84 -3.86 6.34
CA ARG A 93 -13.01 -4.74 6.47
C ARG A 93 -13.88 -4.37 7.67
N CYS A 94 -15.19 -4.50 7.51
CA CYS A 94 -16.13 -4.40 8.63
C CYS A 94 -16.10 -5.68 9.47
N ASP A 95 -16.60 -5.63 10.71
CA ASP A 95 -16.56 -6.77 11.65
C ASP A 95 -17.24 -8.03 11.11
N HIS A 96 -18.31 -7.87 10.34
CA HIS A 96 -18.99 -8.99 9.71
C HIS A 96 -18.12 -9.68 8.65
N CYS A 97 -17.53 -8.90 7.74
CA CYS A 97 -16.66 -9.42 6.69
C CYS A 97 -15.35 -9.98 7.25
N GLU A 98 -14.80 -9.35 8.29
CA GLU A 98 -13.63 -9.86 8.98
C GLU A 98 -13.91 -11.23 9.61
N ARG A 99 -15.05 -11.38 10.29
CA ARG A 99 -15.45 -12.69 10.85
C ARG A 99 -15.63 -13.76 9.76
N LEU A 100 -16.32 -13.44 8.65
CA LEU A 100 -16.48 -14.38 7.53
C LEU A 100 -15.14 -14.75 6.88
N TYR A 101 -14.20 -13.80 6.83
CA TYR A 101 -12.85 -14.03 6.35
C TYR A 101 -12.09 -15.01 7.27
N GLN A 102 -12.17 -14.80 8.59
CA GLN A 102 -11.56 -15.70 9.58
C GLN A 102 -12.18 -17.10 9.53
N GLU A 103 -13.50 -17.22 9.46
CA GLU A 103 -14.21 -18.50 9.34
C GLU A 103 -13.75 -19.28 8.08
N ARG A 104 -13.60 -18.60 6.94
CA ARG A 104 -13.09 -19.22 5.70
C ARG A 104 -11.64 -19.69 5.84
N ILE A 105 -10.78 -18.88 6.45
CA ILE A 105 -9.37 -19.25 6.69
C ILE A 105 -9.29 -20.50 7.57
N GLU A 106 -10.12 -20.56 8.61
CA GLU A 106 -10.16 -21.71 9.52
C GLU A 106 -10.68 -22.98 8.84
N GLU A 107 -11.72 -22.87 8.00
CA GLU A 107 -12.22 -23.97 7.18
C GLU A 107 -11.15 -24.49 6.21
N GLU A 108 -10.50 -23.60 5.45
CA GLU A 108 -9.40 -23.97 4.55
C GLU A 108 -8.23 -24.61 5.30
N TRP A 109 -7.95 -24.15 6.53
CA TRP A 109 -6.91 -24.73 7.38
C TRP A 109 -7.28 -26.16 7.80
N GLU A 110 -8.50 -26.38 8.26
CA GLU A 110 -8.99 -27.70 8.68
C GLU A 110 -9.02 -28.68 7.51
N GLU A 111 -9.51 -28.26 6.33
CA GLU A 111 -9.48 -29.08 5.11
C GLU A 111 -8.05 -29.48 4.75
N THR A 112 -7.12 -28.54 4.82
CA THR A 112 -5.70 -28.82 4.55
C THR A 112 -5.14 -29.78 5.58
N HIS A 113 -5.45 -29.59 6.85
CA HIS A 113 -4.97 -30.46 7.92
C HIS A 113 -5.53 -31.89 7.76
N GLN A 114 -6.81 -32.03 7.42
CA GLN A 114 -7.42 -33.32 7.10
C GLN A 114 -6.84 -33.96 5.84
N ALA A 115 -6.55 -33.18 4.79
CA ALA A 115 -5.91 -33.68 3.58
C ALA A 115 -4.49 -34.16 3.87
N LEU A 116 -3.74 -33.42 4.68
CA LEU A 116 -2.44 -33.86 5.20
C LEU A 116 -2.59 -35.15 6.00
N GLU A 117 -3.65 -35.31 6.79
CA GLU A 117 -3.88 -36.53 7.57
C GLU A 117 -4.28 -37.75 6.74
N LYS A 118 -5.11 -37.55 5.72
CA LYS A 118 -5.56 -38.61 4.80
C LYS A 118 -4.49 -39.01 3.79
N GLY A 119 -3.67 -38.05 3.33
CA GLY A 119 -2.55 -38.29 2.41
C GLY A 119 -1.38 -39.07 3.01
N LEU A 120 -1.32 -39.21 4.35
CA LEU A 120 -0.30 -39.97 5.08
C LEU A 120 -0.37 -41.50 4.90
N GLY A 121 -1.33 -42.01 4.13
CA GLY A 121 -1.48 -43.46 3.87
C GLY A 121 -0.57 -44.02 2.77
N GLY A 122 0.09 -43.17 1.97
CA GLY A 122 0.69 -43.60 0.70
C GLY A 122 2.19 -43.87 0.70
N ASP A 123 3.01 -43.02 1.34
CA ASP A 123 4.46 -43.19 1.32
C ASP A 123 5.11 -42.39 2.45
N LEU A 124 6.34 -42.76 2.80
CA LEU A 124 7.24 -42.20 3.82
C LEU A 124 7.55 -40.70 3.61
N PHE A 125 6.54 -39.85 3.49
CA PHE A 125 6.69 -38.43 3.67
C PHE A 125 7.17 -38.22 5.11
N ASP A 126 8.39 -37.69 5.21
CA ASP A 126 9.15 -37.52 6.43
C ASP A 126 8.27 -36.86 7.52
N LYS A 127 7.88 -37.66 8.53
CA LYS A 127 6.98 -37.23 9.62
C LYS A 127 7.46 -35.94 10.29
N LYS A 128 8.77 -35.68 10.26
CA LYS A 128 9.39 -34.46 10.76
C LYS A 128 9.03 -33.22 9.92
N LYS A 129 8.92 -33.37 8.59
CA LYS A 129 8.52 -32.31 7.66
C LYS A 129 7.06 -31.92 7.87
N LEU A 130 6.15 -32.89 7.94
CA LEU A 130 4.73 -32.66 8.25
C LEU A 130 4.50 -32.07 9.64
N GLY A 131 5.30 -32.49 10.64
CA GLY A 131 5.20 -31.95 11.99
C GLY A 131 5.46 -30.44 12.09
N ARG A 132 6.14 -29.82 11.11
CA ARG A 132 6.32 -28.37 11.04
C ARG A 132 5.09 -27.65 10.48
N LEU A 133 4.44 -28.24 9.49
CA LEU A 133 3.21 -27.72 8.88
C LEU A 133 2.01 -27.80 9.84
N LYS A 134 1.86 -28.92 10.57
CA LYS A 134 0.76 -29.10 11.54
C LYS A 134 0.75 -28.08 12.69
N LYS A 135 1.90 -27.42 12.93
CA LYS A 135 2.02 -26.40 13.98
C LYS A 135 1.68 -25.00 13.47
N LEU A 136 1.33 -24.84 12.19
CA LEU A 136 1.01 -23.53 11.64
C LEU A 136 -0.37 -23.09 12.11
N SER A 137 -0.48 -21.83 12.51
CA SER A 137 -1.79 -21.20 12.69
C SER A 137 -2.51 -21.09 11.34
N PRO A 138 -3.83 -20.86 11.33
CA PRO A 138 -4.59 -20.64 10.12
C PRO A 138 -4.01 -19.51 9.25
N GLU A 139 -3.60 -18.40 9.86
CA GLU A 139 -2.99 -17.25 9.18
C GLU A 139 -1.60 -17.57 8.62
N GLU A 140 -0.77 -18.30 9.39
CA GLU A 140 0.55 -18.74 8.93
C GLU A 140 0.43 -19.63 7.69
N LEU A 141 -0.51 -20.58 7.70
CA LEU A 141 -0.75 -21.47 6.57
C LEU A 141 -1.32 -20.71 5.37
N TYR A 142 -2.25 -19.80 5.59
CA TYR A 142 -2.81 -18.95 4.53
C TYR A 142 -1.73 -18.13 3.83
N VAL A 143 -0.91 -17.40 4.58
CA VAL A 143 0.21 -16.61 4.04
C VAL A 143 1.19 -17.50 3.27
N LEU A 144 1.52 -18.66 3.81
CA LEU A 144 2.41 -19.62 3.15
C LEU A 144 1.84 -20.09 1.80
N LYS A 145 0.56 -20.49 1.77
CA LYS A 145 -0.13 -20.90 0.54
C LYS A 145 -0.17 -19.77 -0.48
N GLN A 146 -0.50 -18.55 -0.06
CA GLN A 146 -0.55 -17.39 -0.95
C GLN A 146 0.82 -17.08 -1.56
N ILE A 147 1.90 -17.18 -0.79
CA ILE A 147 3.27 -16.99 -1.31
C ILE A 147 3.62 -18.07 -2.34
N ILE A 148 3.35 -19.34 -2.03
CA ILE A 148 3.58 -20.47 -2.95
C ILE A 148 2.76 -20.31 -4.24
N PHE A 149 1.54 -19.80 -4.09
CA PHE A 149 0.60 -19.62 -5.19
C PHE A 149 1.00 -18.47 -6.11
N LEU A 150 1.26 -17.29 -5.55
CA LEU A 150 1.53 -16.08 -6.32
C LEU A 150 2.88 -16.15 -7.03
N ARG A 151 3.92 -16.71 -6.39
CA ARG A 151 5.32 -16.88 -6.86
C ARG A 151 6.07 -15.61 -7.23
N ASP A 152 5.40 -14.63 -7.81
CA ASP A 152 5.93 -13.34 -8.16
C ASP A 152 5.90 -12.40 -6.95
N LYS A 153 7.06 -11.80 -6.66
CA LYS A 153 7.23 -10.86 -5.56
C LYS A 153 6.26 -9.68 -5.64
N ARG A 154 6.02 -9.10 -6.83
CA ARG A 154 5.16 -7.92 -6.97
C ARG A 154 3.73 -8.27 -6.61
N LEU A 155 3.24 -9.40 -7.09
CA LEU A 155 1.92 -9.92 -6.74
C LEU A 155 1.80 -10.24 -5.25
N ILE A 156 2.84 -10.85 -4.65
CA ILE A 156 2.86 -11.09 -3.20
C ILE A 156 2.70 -9.78 -2.43
N PHE A 157 3.45 -8.73 -2.79
CA PHE A 157 3.31 -7.44 -2.10
C PHE A 157 1.96 -6.78 -2.37
N SER A 158 1.48 -6.75 -3.61
CA SER A 158 0.22 -6.08 -3.95
C SER A 158 -0.99 -6.80 -3.35
N GLU A 159 -1.05 -8.13 -3.44
CA GLU A 159 -2.22 -8.92 -3.04
C GLU A 159 -2.18 -9.32 -1.56
N LEU A 160 -1.03 -9.74 -1.04
CA LEU A 160 -0.95 -10.28 0.31
C LEU A 160 -0.66 -9.17 1.33
N PHE A 161 0.39 -8.37 1.10
CA PHE A 161 0.81 -7.36 2.08
C PHE A 161 -0.14 -6.16 2.13
N THR A 162 -0.68 -5.71 1.00
CA THR A 162 -1.64 -4.60 1.00
C THR A 162 -2.96 -4.98 1.66
N LYS A 163 -3.45 -6.21 1.45
CA LYS A 163 -4.77 -6.62 1.96
C LYS A 163 -4.76 -6.96 3.44
N ASN A 164 -3.65 -7.54 3.94
CA ASN A 164 -3.56 -8.05 5.31
C ASN A 164 -2.74 -7.16 6.25
N GLY A 165 -2.22 -6.03 5.76
CA GLY A 165 -1.29 -5.18 6.51
C GLY A 165 0.15 -5.66 6.36
N PHE A 166 1.06 -4.70 6.12
CA PHE A 166 2.46 -5.00 5.83
C PHE A 166 3.15 -5.64 7.03
N ASP A 167 3.00 -5.07 8.23
CA ASP A 167 3.72 -5.49 9.43
C ASP A 167 3.22 -6.85 9.95
N GLU A 168 1.91 -7.07 9.90
CA GLU A 168 1.24 -8.31 10.26
C GLU A 168 1.71 -9.45 9.35
N THR A 169 1.60 -9.25 8.02
CA THR A 169 2.04 -10.22 7.02
C THR A 169 3.55 -10.51 7.17
N TRP A 170 4.36 -9.47 7.39
CA TRP A 170 5.79 -9.64 7.55
C TRP A 170 6.17 -10.38 8.84
N SER A 171 5.40 -10.19 9.92
CA SER A 171 5.54 -10.96 11.15
C SER A 171 5.34 -12.46 10.90
N VAL A 172 4.30 -12.81 10.14
CA VAL A 172 4.02 -14.18 9.71
C VAL A 172 5.15 -14.73 8.85
N VAL A 173 5.60 -13.99 7.83
CA VAL A 173 6.74 -14.36 6.98
C VAL A 173 7.99 -14.65 7.80
N LYS A 174 8.34 -13.80 8.78
CA LYS A 174 9.48 -14.03 9.69
C LYS A 174 9.34 -15.34 10.46
N THR A 175 8.13 -15.69 10.87
CA THR A 175 7.88 -16.95 11.59
C THR A 175 8.01 -18.16 10.66
N LEU A 176 7.48 -18.08 9.43
CA LEU A 176 7.65 -19.11 8.39
C LEU A 176 9.13 -19.35 8.06
N VAL A 177 9.92 -18.28 7.96
CA VAL A 177 11.39 -18.36 7.78
C VAL A 177 12.07 -19.04 8.95
N ARG A 178 11.72 -18.67 10.19
CA ARG A 178 12.29 -19.28 11.40
C ARG A 178 12.00 -20.77 11.51
N ARG A 179 10.88 -21.23 10.95
CA ARG A 179 10.48 -22.65 10.89
C ARG A 179 11.11 -23.42 9.73
N GLY A 180 11.85 -22.73 8.84
CA GLY A 180 12.46 -23.32 7.65
C GLY A 180 11.44 -23.79 6.63
N LEU A 181 10.30 -23.10 6.53
CA LEU A 181 9.27 -23.37 5.53
C LEU A 181 9.34 -22.39 4.35
N LEU A 182 10.01 -21.27 4.55
CA LEU A 182 10.17 -20.20 3.57
C LEU A 182 11.57 -19.63 3.69
N GLU A 183 12.21 -19.33 2.57
CA GLU A 183 13.42 -18.52 2.51
C GLU A 183 13.09 -17.18 1.84
N VAL A 184 13.72 -16.10 2.29
CA VAL A 184 13.54 -14.76 1.70
C VAL A 184 14.89 -14.27 1.23
N LYS A 185 15.11 -14.31 -0.08
CA LYS A 185 16.34 -13.83 -0.70
C LYS A 185 16.34 -12.30 -0.70
N ARG A 186 17.45 -11.70 -0.25
CA ARG A 186 17.59 -10.24 -0.14
C ARG A 186 18.86 -9.74 -0.79
N GLU A 187 18.77 -8.52 -1.34
CA GLU A 187 19.90 -7.71 -1.79
C GLU A 187 19.90 -6.44 -0.94
N GLY A 188 20.74 -6.43 0.10
CA GLY A 188 20.71 -5.40 1.14
C GLY A 188 19.38 -5.41 1.90
N SER A 189 18.67 -4.27 1.91
CA SER A 189 17.36 -4.13 2.54
C SER A 189 16.20 -4.60 1.66
N LYS A 190 16.43 -4.85 0.37
CA LYS A 190 15.38 -5.17 -0.60
C LYS A 190 15.15 -6.68 -0.66
N VAL A 191 13.89 -7.09 -0.55
CA VAL A 191 13.47 -8.47 -0.86
C VAL A 191 13.56 -8.67 -2.36
N VAL A 192 14.22 -9.74 -2.80
CA VAL A 192 14.31 -10.11 -4.20
C VAL A 192 13.28 -11.19 -4.52
N GLU A 193 13.19 -12.20 -3.66
CA GLU A 193 12.41 -13.41 -3.94
C GLU A 193 11.97 -14.09 -2.63
N PHE A 194 10.82 -14.76 -2.72
CA PHE A 194 10.31 -15.66 -1.69
C PHE A 194 10.44 -17.09 -2.22
N ILE A 195 11.21 -17.93 -1.53
CA ILE A 195 11.54 -19.29 -1.97
C ILE A 195 10.89 -20.27 -0.98
N PRO A 196 9.76 -20.90 -1.33
CA PRO A 196 9.16 -21.95 -0.50
C PRO A 196 10.14 -23.12 -0.34
N SER A 197 10.10 -23.79 0.82
CA SER A 197 10.88 -25.03 0.98
C SER A 197 10.42 -26.11 -0.01
N GLU A 198 11.34 -26.94 -0.51
CA GLU A 198 11.00 -28.12 -1.33
C GLU A 198 9.97 -29.02 -0.63
N ASP A 199 10.02 -29.06 0.70
CA ASP A 199 9.17 -29.88 1.56
C ASP A 199 7.67 -29.54 1.47
N ILE A 200 7.32 -28.40 0.88
CA ILE A 200 5.95 -27.89 0.79
C ILE A 200 5.49 -27.69 -0.67
N GLU A 201 6.27 -28.16 -1.65
CA GLU A 201 5.92 -28.10 -3.06
C GLU A 201 4.61 -28.84 -3.38
N PHE A 202 4.26 -29.87 -2.63
CA PHE A 202 3.01 -30.61 -2.83
C PHE A 202 1.76 -29.73 -2.62
N LEU A 203 1.86 -28.64 -1.85
CA LEU A 203 0.78 -27.66 -1.71
C LEU A 203 0.46 -26.95 -3.03
N GLN A 204 1.38 -26.96 -4.00
CA GLN A 204 1.15 -26.43 -5.36
C GLN A 204 0.16 -27.27 -6.16
N GLY A 205 0.06 -28.58 -5.88
CA GLY A 205 -0.72 -29.52 -6.69
C GLY A 205 -2.22 -29.55 -6.40
N GLN A 206 -2.64 -29.14 -5.20
CA GLN A 206 -4.03 -29.30 -4.75
C GLN A 206 -5.02 -28.30 -5.36
N ASP A 207 -4.55 -27.20 -5.95
CA ASP A 207 -5.42 -26.12 -6.47
C ASP A 207 -5.63 -26.14 -8.00
N SER A 208 -5.16 -27.18 -8.70
CA SER A 208 -4.99 -27.15 -10.16
C SER A 208 -6.30 -27.06 -10.98
N GLY A 209 -7.47 -27.34 -10.40
CA GLY A 209 -8.74 -27.45 -11.14
C GLY A 209 -9.53 -26.15 -11.33
N ASN A 210 -9.60 -25.29 -10.30
CA ASN A 210 -10.42 -24.07 -10.32
C ASN A 210 -9.59 -22.79 -10.53
N THR A 211 -8.27 -22.90 -10.45
CA THR A 211 -7.43 -21.76 -10.07
C THR A 211 -6.70 -21.14 -11.26
N SER A 212 -6.49 -21.87 -12.37
CA SER A 212 -6.11 -21.24 -13.65
C SER A 212 -7.22 -20.32 -14.19
N ARG A 213 -8.50 -20.60 -13.87
CA ARG A 213 -9.61 -19.68 -14.15
C ARG A 213 -9.58 -18.43 -13.27
N ARG A 214 -9.18 -18.54 -11.99
CA ARG A 214 -9.03 -17.37 -11.10
C ARG A 214 -7.83 -16.51 -11.45
N LEU A 215 -6.68 -17.06 -11.80
CA LEU A 215 -5.54 -16.27 -12.30
C LEU A 215 -5.85 -15.61 -13.66
N LYS A 216 -6.59 -16.29 -14.55
CA LYS A 216 -7.10 -15.68 -15.79
C LYS A 216 -8.23 -14.67 -15.58
N ALA A 217 -8.94 -14.74 -14.46
CA ALA A 217 -9.95 -13.75 -14.06
C ALA A 217 -9.38 -12.61 -13.20
N LEU A 218 -8.22 -12.81 -12.58
CA LEU A 218 -7.41 -11.83 -11.83
C LEU A 218 -6.42 -11.08 -12.75
N VAL A 219 -6.09 -11.63 -13.92
CA VAL A 219 -5.92 -10.79 -15.12
C VAL A 219 -7.32 -10.31 -15.44
N VAL A 220 -7.80 -9.37 -14.64
CA VAL A 220 -9.09 -8.74 -14.88
C VAL A 220 -8.96 -8.11 -16.27
N ASP A 221 -9.93 -8.36 -17.15
CA ASP A 221 -10.25 -7.45 -18.27
C ASP A 221 -10.74 -6.09 -17.69
N GLU A 222 -10.05 -5.57 -16.69
CA GLU A 222 -10.22 -4.21 -16.21
C GLU A 222 -9.66 -3.36 -17.32
N ALA A 223 -10.57 -2.71 -18.05
CA ALA A 223 -10.24 -1.72 -19.06
C ALA A 223 -9.23 -0.75 -18.45
N ILE A 224 -7.97 -0.86 -18.87
CA ILE A 224 -6.85 -0.16 -18.24
C ILE A 224 -7.18 1.33 -18.11
N ASP A 225 -7.41 1.78 -16.89
CA ASP A 225 -7.87 3.15 -16.59
C ASP A 225 -6.85 4.21 -16.97
N SER A 226 -5.57 3.84 -16.93
CA SER A 226 -4.47 4.68 -17.39
C SER A 226 -3.33 3.80 -17.88
N TYR A 227 -2.76 4.12 -19.03
CA TYR A 227 -1.61 3.42 -19.56
C TYR A 227 -0.37 4.30 -19.43
N THR A 228 0.59 3.89 -18.60
CA THR A 228 1.80 4.67 -18.29
C THR A 228 3.06 3.90 -18.66
N PHE A 229 4.01 4.54 -19.33
CA PHE A 229 5.33 3.98 -19.59
C PHE A 229 6.45 5.02 -19.43
N ASN A 230 7.61 4.51 -19.02
CA ASN A 230 8.84 5.28 -18.86
C ASN A 230 9.70 5.19 -20.14
N LEU A 231 10.11 6.35 -20.66
CA LEU A 231 11.02 6.52 -21.78
C LEU A 231 12.39 7.00 -21.25
N PRO A 232 13.42 6.15 -21.24
CA PRO A 232 14.75 6.54 -20.79
C PRO A 232 15.39 7.50 -21.78
N VAL A 233 16.20 8.42 -21.25
CA VAL A 233 17.04 9.31 -22.06
C VAL A 233 18.22 8.54 -22.65
N LYS A 234 18.41 8.66 -23.98
CA LYS A 234 19.62 8.18 -24.65
C LYS A 234 20.72 9.22 -24.45
N ARG A 235 21.75 8.87 -23.67
CA ARG A 235 22.90 9.76 -23.42
C ARG A 235 23.76 9.92 -24.66
N ASP A 236 23.91 8.86 -25.44
CA ASP A 236 24.78 8.82 -26.64
C ASP A 236 23.99 8.39 -27.88
N PRO A 237 23.15 9.27 -28.46
CA PRO A 237 22.42 8.96 -29.67
C PRO A 237 23.38 8.73 -30.84
N PRO A 238 23.18 7.69 -31.69
CA PRO A 238 24.05 7.40 -32.84
C PRO A 238 24.18 8.56 -33.84
N SER A 239 23.20 9.45 -33.86
CA SER A 239 23.19 10.64 -34.69
C SER A 239 22.32 11.72 -34.05
N ALA A 240 22.50 12.98 -34.47
CA ALA A 240 21.63 14.09 -34.07
C ALA A 240 20.16 13.90 -34.48
N ARG A 241 19.86 12.97 -35.39
CA ARG A 241 18.50 12.64 -35.82
C ARG A 241 17.87 11.50 -35.02
N SER A 242 18.63 10.84 -34.15
CA SER A 242 18.10 9.75 -33.33
C SER A 242 17.21 10.31 -32.21
N PRO A 243 16.09 9.64 -31.88
CA PRO A 243 15.19 10.13 -30.84
C PRO A 243 15.92 10.17 -29.49
N LYS A 244 15.81 11.32 -28.80
CA LYS A 244 16.41 11.53 -27.47
C LYS A 244 15.83 10.58 -26.42
N PHE A 245 14.58 10.16 -26.60
CA PHE A 245 13.88 9.22 -25.74
C PHE A 245 13.34 8.08 -26.59
N SER A 246 13.67 6.84 -26.27
CA SER A 246 13.10 5.68 -26.96
C SER A 246 13.27 4.43 -26.12
N LYS A 247 12.27 3.55 -26.15
CA LYS A 247 12.31 2.24 -25.51
C LYS A 247 11.64 1.23 -26.41
N VAL A 248 12.26 0.06 -26.56
CA VAL A 248 11.57 -1.12 -27.08
C VAL A 248 10.96 -1.84 -25.89
N PHE A 249 9.68 -2.16 -25.97
CA PHE A 249 8.97 -2.90 -24.92
C PHE A 249 7.97 -3.87 -25.53
N THR A 250 7.50 -4.80 -24.72
CA THR A 250 6.44 -5.75 -25.05
C THR A 250 5.28 -5.52 -24.10
N LEU A 251 4.07 -5.51 -24.65
CA LEU A 251 2.85 -5.38 -23.87
C LEU A 251 2.51 -6.72 -23.21
N PRO A 252 2.22 -6.76 -21.89
CA PRO A 252 1.81 -7.99 -21.22
C PRO A 252 0.36 -8.38 -21.54
N VAL A 253 -0.43 -7.41 -22.02
CA VAL A 253 -1.85 -7.55 -22.40
C VAL A 253 -2.13 -6.67 -23.62
N ASP A 254 -3.16 -7.00 -24.39
CA ASP A 254 -3.57 -6.16 -25.52
C ASP A 254 -4.05 -4.80 -25.03
N VAL A 255 -3.60 -3.73 -25.68
CA VAL A 255 -4.02 -2.35 -25.38
C VAL A 255 -4.83 -1.84 -26.56
N ASN A 256 -6.12 -1.60 -26.33
CA ASN A 256 -7.03 -1.10 -27.34
C ASN A 256 -7.40 0.36 -27.03
N PHE A 257 -7.11 1.26 -27.97
CA PHE A 257 -7.64 2.62 -27.96
C PHE A 257 -8.95 2.64 -28.74
N GLU A 258 -10.04 3.03 -28.09
CA GLU A 258 -11.37 3.00 -28.69
C GLU A 258 -11.58 4.21 -29.60
N LYS A 259 -12.18 3.96 -30.76
CA LYS A 259 -12.53 5.02 -31.71
C LYS A 259 -13.60 5.94 -31.10
N GLY A 260 -13.35 7.24 -31.12
CA GLY A 260 -14.30 8.25 -30.63
C GLY A 260 -14.16 8.57 -29.14
N ILE A 261 -13.21 7.94 -28.43
CA ILE A 261 -12.81 8.34 -27.09
C ILE A 261 -11.66 9.33 -27.18
N GLU A 262 -11.77 10.45 -26.46
CA GLU A 262 -10.66 11.38 -26.27
C GLU A 262 -9.75 10.90 -25.13
N TYR A 263 -8.44 10.96 -25.36
CA TYR A 263 -7.43 10.58 -24.38
C TYR A 263 -6.55 11.79 -24.08
N ALA A 264 -6.37 12.09 -22.80
CA ALA A 264 -5.34 13.03 -22.37
C ALA A 264 -3.99 12.32 -22.35
N ILE A 265 -2.98 13.03 -22.86
CA ILE A 265 -1.59 12.60 -22.81
C ILE A 265 -0.88 13.51 -21.82
N SER A 266 -0.29 12.92 -20.79
CA SER A 266 0.51 13.65 -19.80
C SER A 266 1.94 13.15 -19.85
N GLY A 267 2.90 14.06 -19.79
CA GLY A 267 4.32 13.74 -19.77
C GLY A 267 5.04 14.56 -18.70
N TRP A 268 5.89 13.92 -17.90
CA TRP A 268 6.75 14.62 -16.95
C TRP A 268 8.17 14.06 -16.96
N MET A 269 9.15 14.94 -16.81
CA MET A 269 10.55 14.55 -16.66
C MET A 269 10.80 14.06 -15.24
N MET A 270 11.57 12.99 -15.12
CA MET A 270 12.07 12.45 -13.86
C MET A 270 13.45 13.03 -13.56
N ASP A 271 13.90 12.89 -12.30
CA ASP A 271 15.21 13.39 -11.85
C ASP A 271 16.40 12.78 -12.61
N ASP A 272 16.25 11.57 -13.14
CA ASP A 272 17.26 10.89 -13.96
C ASP A 272 17.28 11.35 -15.43
N GLY A 273 16.42 12.31 -15.77
CA GLY A 273 16.23 12.84 -17.12
C GLY A 273 15.35 11.97 -18.02
N SER A 274 14.81 10.84 -17.55
CA SER A 274 13.80 10.07 -18.29
C SER A 274 12.45 10.80 -18.33
N ILE A 275 11.56 10.39 -19.24
CA ILE A 275 10.18 10.92 -19.33
C ILE A 275 9.20 9.81 -19.00
N ASN A 276 8.29 10.05 -18.06
CA ASN A 276 7.09 9.24 -17.91
C ASN A 276 5.98 9.82 -18.78
N VAL A 277 5.36 8.96 -19.59
CA VAL A 277 4.22 9.32 -20.45
C VAL A 277 3.02 8.48 -20.01
N SER A 278 1.87 9.13 -19.83
CA SER A 278 0.61 8.51 -19.43
C SER A 278 -0.50 8.87 -20.40
N PHE A 279 -1.36 7.90 -20.71
CA PHE A 279 -2.55 8.02 -21.54
C PHE A 279 -3.78 7.69 -20.68
N ILE A 280 -4.71 8.63 -20.56
CA ILE A 280 -5.90 8.50 -19.72
C ILE A 280 -7.13 8.95 -20.50
N PRO A 281 -8.22 8.16 -20.61
CA PRO A 281 -9.47 8.63 -21.19
C PRO A 281 -9.96 9.90 -20.49
N THR A 282 -10.35 10.93 -21.23
CA THR A 282 -10.78 12.22 -20.64
C THR A 282 -12.02 12.07 -19.77
N SER A 283 -12.86 11.07 -20.04
CA SER A 283 -14.02 10.69 -19.22
C SER A 283 -13.66 10.30 -17.78
N ARG A 284 -12.41 9.92 -17.53
CA ARG A 284 -11.90 9.46 -16.22
C ARG A 284 -11.05 10.49 -15.49
N ILE A 285 -10.74 11.61 -16.14
CA ILE A 285 -10.07 12.72 -15.46
C ILE A 285 -11.11 13.34 -14.54
N PHE A 286 -10.99 13.11 -13.23
CA PHE A 286 -11.83 13.77 -12.24
C PHE A 286 -11.72 15.28 -12.41
N ARG A 287 -12.72 15.89 -13.06
CA ARG A 287 -12.91 17.33 -13.02
C ARG A 287 -13.42 17.65 -11.63
N SER A 288 -12.59 18.23 -10.78
CA SER A 288 -13.05 18.75 -9.50
C SER A 288 -13.97 19.94 -9.77
N ASN A 289 -15.26 19.68 -10.01
CA ASN A 289 -16.25 20.73 -10.23
C ASN A 289 -16.48 21.62 -8.98
N ASP A 290 -15.89 21.26 -7.84
CA ASP A 290 -16.05 21.97 -6.56
C ASP A 290 -14.88 22.91 -6.21
N ARG A 291 -13.86 23.05 -7.07
CA ARG A 291 -12.84 24.09 -6.89
C ARG A 291 -13.25 25.31 -7.74
N PRO A 292 -13.47 26.49 -7.13
CA PRO A 292 -13.71 27.70 -7.92
C PRO A 292 -12.51 27.94 -8.83
N THR A 293 -12.75 27.88 -10.14
CA THR A 293 -11.74 28.16 -11.16
C THR A 293 -11.26 29.59 -10.95
N THR A 294 -9.96 29.78 -10.77
CA THR A 294 -9.41 31.13 -10.81
C THR A 294 -9.45 31.64 -12.25
N PRO A 295 -9.62 32.97 -12.49
CA PRO A 295 -9.61 33.53 -13.84
C PRO A 295 -8.32 33.24 -14.65
N GLU A 296 -7.25 32.82 -13.97
CA GLU A 296 -5.96 32.44 -14.55
C GLU A 296 -5.95 30.97 -15.05
N GLU A 297 -6.81 30.11 -14.51
CA GLU A 297 -6.93 28.69 -14.86
C GLU A 297 -7.94 28.42 -15.98
N ASP A 298 -8.73 29.44 -16.38
CA ASP A 298 -9.70 29.35 -17.49
C ASP A 298 -9.05 29.55 -18.88
N ILE A 299 -7.70 29.63 -18.92
CA ILE A 299 -6.92 29.58 -20.16
C ILE A 299 -6.83 28.12 -20.59
N PHE A 300 -7.84 27.67 -21.32
CA PHE A 300 -8.02 26.31 -21.82
C PHE A 300 -6.83 25.82 -22.66
N LEU A 301 -6.52 24.52 -22.50
CA LEU A 301 -5.57 23.71 -23.29
C LEU A 301 -5.84 23.65 -24.81
N SER A 302 -6.90 24.29 -25.31
CA SER A 302 -7.20 24.39 -26.75
C SER A 302 -6.45 25.53 -27.45
N ASP A 303 -5.88 26.47 -26.70
CA ASP A 303 -5.37 27.75 -27.24
C ASP A 303 -3.84 27.87 -27.18
N PHE A 304 -3.10 26.76 -27.08
CA PHE A 304 -1.67 26.79 -27.38
C PHE A 304 -1.47 26.71 -28.91
N PRO A 305 -1.19 27.83 -29.62
CA PRO A 305 -0.73 27.73 -30.98
C PRO A 305 0.60 26.97 -31.00
N MET A 306 0.61 25.80 -31.65
CA MET A 306 1.83 25.03 -31.94
C MET A 306 2.82 25.77 -32.87
N ASP A 307 2.41 26.90 -33.44
CA ASP A 307 3.23 27.75 -34.30
C ASP A 307 3.90 28.86 -33.47
N ARG A 308 5.03 28.55 -32.82
CA ARG A 308 6.11 29.52 -32.47
C ARG A 308 7.28 28.81 -31.78
N PHE A 309 7.92 27.89 -32.49
CA PHE A 309 9.29 27.47 -32.22
C PHE A 309 10.20 27.87 -33.37
N GLU A 310 10.22 29.16 -33.72
CA GLU A 310 11.28 29.73 -34.54
C GLU A 310 11.85 30.96 -33.83
N ASP A 311 13.18 30.95 -33.71
CA ASP A 311 14.06 32.05 -33.34
C ASP A 311 13.98 32.62 -31.91
N ARG A 312 14.64 31.93 -30.98
CA ARG A 312 15.35 32.60 -29.89
C ARG A 312 16.85 32.36 -30.00
N VAL A 313 17.50 33.42 -30.48
CA VAL A 313 18.94 33.69 -30.50
C VAL A 313 19.57 33.29 -29.16
N THR A 314 20.60 32.44 -29.24
CA THR A 314 21.46 32.07 -28.12
C THR A 314 22.25 33.29 -27.62
N PRO A 315 22.31 33.56 -26.31
CA PRO A 315 23.25 34.53 -25.77
C PRO A 315 24.67 33.94 -25.83
N SER A 316 25.59 34.70 -26.41
CA SER A 316 27.02 34.43 -26.41
C SER A 316 27.59 34.39 -24.99
N ILE A 317 28.20 33.26 -24.63
CA ILE A 317 28.93 33.06 -23.37
C ILE A 317 30.27 33.82 -23.45
N PRO A 318 30.65 34.64 -22.45
CA PRO A 318 31.97 35.25 -22.42
C PRO A 318 33.04 34.23 -22.03
N ASN A 319 34.09 34.15 -22.85
CA ASN A 319 35.33 33.44 -22.56
C ASN A 319 35.95 33.96 -21.25
N GLN A 320 36.00 33.12 -20.22
CA GLN A 320 36.91 33.30 -19.10
C GLN A 320 38.14 32.44 -19.35
N HIS A 321 39.28 33.11 -19.60
CA HIS A 321 40.61 32.54 -19.54
C HIS A 321 40.89 32.11 -18.09
N THR A 322 41.07 30.81 -17.88
CA THR A 322 41.60 30.27 -16.63
C THR A 322 43.11 30.14 -16.79
N GLU A 323 43.86 30.93 -16.03
CA GLU A 323 45.31 30.78 -15.86
C GLU A 323 45.59 29.44 -15.16
N ILE A 324 46.46 28.63 -15.77
CA ILE A 324 46.93 27.36 -15.24
C ILE A 324 48.05 27.69 -14.26
N GLY A 325 47.76 27.57 -12.96
CA GLY A 325 48.78 27.60 -11.91
C GLY A 325 49.51 26.26 -11.85
N GLU A 326 50.83 26.32 -11.96
CA GLU A 326 51.78 25.22 -11.84
C GLU A 326 51.69 24.57 -10.44
N PHE A 327 51.64 23.23 -10.41
CA PHE A 327 51.77 22.43 -9.19
C PHE A 327 53.25 22.18 -8.89
N PRO A 328 53.72 22.31 -7.64
CA PRO A 328 55.04 21.83 -7.25
C PRO A 328 55.04 20.30 -7.18
N GLU A 329 56.11 19.71 -7.72
CA GLU A 329 56.50 18.31 -7.53
C GLU A 329 56.92 18.12 -6.07
N ASP A 330 56.23 17.21 -5.36
CA ASP A 330 56.71 16.70 -4.07
C ASP A 330 57.58 15.47 -4.32
N ASP A 331 58.88 15.67 -4.08
CA ASP A 331 59.93 14.68 -3.94
C ASP A 331 59.82 13.91 -2.60
N GLU A 332 60.16 12.61 -2.67
CA GLU A 332 60.72 11.74 -1.62
C GLU A 332 59.87 11.48 -0.35
N SER A 333 59.55 10.22 0.03
CA SER A 333 60.50 9.20 0.50
C SER A 333 59.82 7.83 0.68
#